data_AF-A0A8T5IJ84-F1
#
_entry.id   AF-A0A8T5IJ84-F1
#
_cell.length_a   1.000
_cell.length_b   1.000
_cell.length_c   1.000
_cell.angle_alpha   90.00
_cell.angle_beta   90.00
_cell.angle_gamma   90.00
#
_symmetry.space_group_name_H-M   'P 1'
#
loop_
_entity.id
_entity.type
_entity.pdbx_description
1 polymer ?
#
loop_
_entity_poly.entity_id
_entity_poly.type
_entity_poly.pdbx_seq_one_letter_code
_entity_poly.pdbx_strand_id
1 'polypeptide(L)'
;MEQYYLPQELDFENLRTCLDNYSAIDLFIRDCGGVRENGKYESQGRKKVSESLVERKLDFRKDDSGLYLLIDTEEVFHFPLEYYPIGFILAYERFVVDSGGNEIMMMEQRGIDPYRVGFPEPKSSILRSVIDNDLIEITFDGRVNLKYHSKYMEPDTNYWIISGFGEDKSL
;
A
#
# COMPACT_ATOMS: atom_id res chain seq x y z
N MET A 1 -0.21 -9.07 -8.07
CA MET A 1 -0.36 -8.80 -6.62
C MET A 1 -1.82 -8.86 -6.23
N GLU A 2 -2.10 -9.62 -5.19
CA GLU A 2 -3.40 -9.66 -4.52
C GLU A 2 -3.65 -8.30 -3.83
N GLN A 3 -4.88 -7.80 -3.83
CA GLN A 3 -5.20 -6.44 -3.37
C GLN A 3 -6.44 -6.41 -2.45
N TYR A 4 -6.33 -5.61 -1.40
CA TYR A 4 -7.32 -5.42 -0.35
C TYR A 4 -7.63 -3.94 -0.20
N TYR A 5 -8.90 -3.59 -0.35
CA TYR A 5 -9.35 -2.21 -0.20
C TYR A 5 -9.48 -1.87 1.29
N LEU A 6 -8.96 -0.71 1.67
CA LEU A 6 -9.13 -0.14 2.99
C LEU A 6 -10.20 0.96 2.94
N PRO A 7 -11.02 1.14 3.98
CA PRO A 7 -11.94 2.27 4.06
C PRO A 7 -11.18 3.58 4.04
N GLN A 8 -11.56 4.47 3.11
CA GLN A 8 -10.85 5.73 2.91
C GLN A 8 -10.90 6.62 4.17
N GLU A 9 -12.02 6.58 4.88
CA GLU A 9 -12.23 7.31 6.13
C GLU A 9 -11.25 6.91 7.25
N LEU A 10 -10.60 5.75 7.13
CA LEU A 10 -9.60 5.23 8.08
C LEU A 10 -8.17 5.29 7.53
N ASP A 11 -7.93 5.90 6.37
CA ASP A 11 -6.63 5.82 5.67
C ASP A 11 -5.44 6.26 6.51
N PHE A 12 -5.55 7.38 7.21
CA PHE A 12 -4.44 7.90 8.01
C PHE A 12 -4.25 7.11 9.32
N GLU A 13 -5.33 6.52 9.87
CA GLU A 13 -5.24 5.61 11.01
C GLU A 13 -4.58 4.28 10.60
N ASN A 14 -4.95 3.76 9.43
CA ASN A 14 -4.33 2.58 8.82
C ASN A 14 -2.85 2.84 8.50
N LEU A 15 -2.52 3.99 7.90
CA LEU A 15 -1.13 4.38 7.62
C LEU A 15 -0.30 4.48 8.90
N ARG A 16 -0.83 5.15 9.95
CA ARG A 16 -0.17 5.21 11.27
C ARG A 16 0.06 3.83 11.85
N THR A 17 -0.97 2.98 11.83
CA THR A 17 -0.90 1.61 12.31
C THR A 17 0.15 0.81 11.56
N CYS A 18 0.23 0.95 10.23
CA CYS A 18 1.27 0.35 9.41
C CYS A 18 2.68 0.76 9.88
N LEU A 19 2.93 2.07 9.99
CA LEU A 19 4.25 2.60 10.33
C LEU A 19 4.68 2.34 11.78
N ASP A 20 3.72 2.14 12.70
CA ASP A 20 4.03 1.83 14.11
C ASP A 20 4.30 0.35 14.36
N ASN A 21 3.71 -0.53 13.54
CA ASN A 21 3.68 -1.97 13.82
C ASN A 21 4.48 -2.81 12.82
N TYR A 22 4.80 -2.26 11.65
CA TYR A 22 5.43 -3.01 10.56
C TYR A 22 6.67 -2.30 10.04
N SER A 23 7.64 -3.07 9.59
CA SER A 23 8.92 -2.54 9.11
C SER A 23 8.79 -2.09 7.66
N ALA A 24 8.67 -0.78 7.42
CA ALA A 24 8.74 -0.21 6.09
C ALA A 24 10.17 -0.32 5.55
N ILE A 25 10.31 -0.80 4.30
CA ILE A 25 11.62 -1.06 3.67
C ILE A 25 11.88 -0.19 2.44
N ASP A 26 10.83 0.31 1.77
CA ASP A 26 10.96 1.21 0.62
C ASP A 26 9.80 2.22 0.55
N LEU A 27 10.11 3.43 0.10
CA LEU A 27 9.13 4.44 -0.32
C LEU A 27 9.36 4.77 -1.80
N PHE A 28 8.30 4.62 -2.59
CA PHE A 28 8.32 4.96 -4.01
C PHE A 28 7.15 5.87 -4.37
N ILE A 29 7.45 6.98 -5.04
CA ILE A 29 6.44 7.93 -5.54
C ILE A 29 6.75 8.29 -6.99
N ARG A 30 5.72 8.29 -7.83
CA ARG A 30 5.80 8.73 -9.23
C ARG A 30 4.48 9.35 -9.69
N ASP A 31 4.53 10.14 -10.75
CA ASP A 31 3.30 10.55 -11.43
C ASP A 31 2.55 9.34 -12.03
N CYS A 32 1.26 9.49 -12.33
CA CYS A 32 0.46 8.43 -12.93
C CYS A 32 0.75 8.19 -14.42
N GLY A 33 1.74 8.85 -15.02
CA GLY A 33 1.95 8.86 -16.47
C GLY A 33 1.00 9.81 -17.18
N GLY A 34 1.06 9.83 -18.52
CA GLY A 34 0.19 10.66 -19.34
C GLY A 34 0.89 11.22 -20.58
N VAL A 35 0.22 12.15 -21.25
CA VAL A 35 0.79 12.87 -22.40
C VAL A 35 1.84 13.86 -21.89
N ARG A 36 3.05 13.76 -22.42
CA ARG A 36 4.17 14.65 -22.06
C ARG A 36 4.22 15.88 -22.95
N GLU A 37 5.08 16.82 -22.60
CA GLU A 37 5.38 18.05 -23.37
C GLU A 37 5.76 17.79 -24.83
N ASN A 38 6.34 16.62 -25.12
CA ASN A 38 6.69 16.18 -26.47
C ASN A 38 5.50 15.58 -27.26
N GLY A 39 4.28 15.61 -26.69
CA GLY A 39 3.06 15.05 -27.27
C GLY A 39 2.95 13.52 -27.20
N LYS A 40 3.95 12.81 -26.66
CA LYS A 40 3.92 11.35 -26.54
C LYS A 40 3.26 10.94 -25.23
N TYR A 41 2.45 9.88 -25.30
CA TYR A 41 1.91 9.23 -24.11
C TYR A 41 2.97 8.32 -23.49
N GLU A 42 3.22 8.49 -22.19
CA GLU A 42 4.08 7.61 -21.41
C GLU A 42 3.23 6.92 -20.33
N SER A 43 3.14 5.59 -20.42
CA SER A 43 2.45 4.75 -19.42
C SER A 43 3.23 4.62 -18.12
N GLN A 44 4.55 4.81 -18.17
CA GLN A 44 5.39 4.85 -16.99
C GLN A 44 5.47 6.28 -16.48
N GLY A 45 5.15 6.43 -15.19
CA GLY A 45 5.23 7.71 -14.54
C GLY A 45 6.65 8.20 -14.33
N ARG A 46 6.85 9.51 -14.24
CA ARG A 46 8.15 10.06 -13.82
C ARG A 46 8.30 9.87 -12.32
N LYS A 47 9.40 9.22 -11.95
CA LYS A 47 9.82 9.01 -10.56
C LYS A 47 10.03 10.35 -9.86
N LYS A 48 9.44 10.52 -8.68
CA LYS A 48 9.60 11.69 -7.80
C LYS A 48 10.38 11.33 -6.54
N VAL A 49 10.05 10.19 -5.92
CA VAL A 49 10.74 9.66 -4.73
C VAL A 49 11.03 8.18 -4.94
N SER A 50 12.18 7.71 -4.45
CA SER A 50 12.62 6.32 -4.55
C SER A 50 13.70 6.08 -3.50
N GLU A 51 13.25 5.90 -2.28
CA GLU A 51 14.10 5.85 -1.10
C GLU A 51 14.05 4.44 -0.50
N SER A 52 15.23 3.89 -0.21
CA SER A 52 15.33 2.73 0.67
C SER A 52 15.20 3.19 2.11
N LEU A 53 14.42 2.45 2.89
CA LEU A 53 14.14 2.71 4.29
C LEU A 53 14.90 1.76 5.22
N VAL A 54 15.87 0.99 4.72
CA VAL A 54 16.74 0.16 5.55
C VAL A 54 17.43 1.05 6.59
N GLU A 55 17.18 0.78 7.87
CA GLU A 55 17.66 1.56 9.03
C GLU A 55 17.16 3.01 9.12
N ARG A 56 16.15 3.38 8.32
CA ARG A 56 15.55 4.72 8.32
C ARG A 56 14.09 4.66 8.72
N LYS A 57 13.60 5.73 9.34
CA LYS A 57 12.20 5.78 9.78
C LYS A 57 11.37 6.61 8.81
N LEU A 58 10.41 5.97 8.15
CA LEU A 58 9.32 6.67 7.47
C LEU A 58 8.27 7.10 8.50
N ASP A 59 7.86 8.35 8.41
CA ASP A 59 6.80 8.95 9.22
C ASP A 59 5.93 9.87 8.34
N PHE A 60 4.83 10.37 8.89
CA PHE A 60 4.01 11.37 8.20
C PHE A 60 3.43 12.40 9.15
N ARG A 61 3.15 13.58 8.62
CA ARG A 61 2.34 14.61 9.25
C ARG A 61 1.17 14.93 8.34
N LYS A 62 -0.01 15.12 8.90
CA LYS A 62 -1.18 15.62 8.18
C LYS A 62 -1.69 16.89 8.83
N ASP A 63 -1.95 17.91 8.02
CA ASP A 63 -2.65 19.13 8.44
C ASP A 63 -3.64 19.59 7.35
N ASP A 64 -4.08 20.84 7.44
CA ASP A 64 -5.03 21.46 6.49
C ASP A 64 -4.43 21.68 5.10
N SER A 65 -3.10 21.69 4.98
CA SER A 65 -2.39 21.86 3.71
C SER A 65 -2.11 20.53 3.01
N GLY A 66 -2.32 19.39 3.68
CA GLY A 66 -2.23 18.06 3.06
C GLY A 66 -1.50 17.02 3.89
N LEU A 67 -0.87 16.06 3.20
CA LEU A 67 -0.09 14.96 3.74
C LEU A 67 1.41 15.16 3.44
N TYR A 68 2.20 15.24 4.49
CA TYR A 68 3.65 15.34 4.43
C TYR A 68 4.27 13.99 4.77
N LEU A 69 5.13 13.48 3.90
CA LEU A 69 5.96 12.32 4.18
C LEU A 69 7.33 12.75 4.69
N LEU A 70 7.77 12.10 5.76
CA LEU A 70 9.00 12.42 6.47
C LEU A 70 9.89 11.18 6.49
N ILE A 71 11.17 11.30 6.17
CA ILE A 71 12.16 10.26 6.45
C ILE A 71 13.17 10.83 7.44
N ASP A 72 13.33 10.17 8.59
CA ASP A 72 14.21 10.61 9.67
C ASP A 72 13.96 12.06 10.09
N THR A 73 12.67 12.47 10.12
CA THR A 73 12.15 13.82 10.39
C THR A 73 12.27 14.86 9.27
N GLU A 74 12.96 14.54 8.17
CA GLU A 74 13.07 15.43 7.01
C GLU A 74 11.93 15.20 6.03
N GLU A 75 11.30 16.28 5.56
CA GLU A 75 10.25 16.23 4.55
C GLU A 75 10.82 15.80 3.20
N VAL A 76 10.25 14.74 2.62
CA VAL A 76 10.65 14.20 1.31
C VAL A 76 9.58 14.38 0.24
N PHE A 77 8.32 14.53 0.65
CA PHE A 77 7.21 14.74 -0.27
C PHE A 77 6.00 15.33 0.43
N HIS A 78 5.22 16.14 -0.30
CA HIS A 78 3.96 16.71 0.16
C HIS A 78 2.87 16.46 -0.89
N PHE A 79 1.76 15.88 -0.44
CA PHE A 79 0.52 15.76 -1.22
C PHE A 79 -0.49 16.79 -0.71
N PRO A 80 -0.95 17.73 -1.55
CA PRO A 80 -2.01 18.69 -1.20
C PRO A 80 -3.34 18.06 -0.75
N LEU A 81 -3.63 16.81 -1.17
CA LEU A 81 -4.91 16.11 -0.98
C LEU A 81 -6.09 16.80 -1.70
N GLU A 82 -5.86 17.40 -2.87
CA GLU A 82 -6.90 18.01 -3.71
C GLU A 82 -7.74 16.96 -4.45
N TYR A 83 -7.12 15.85 -4.85
CA TYR A 83 -7.77 14.76 -5.55
C TYR A 83 -7.35 13.40 -4.99
N TYR A 84 -8.21 12.85 -4.13
CA TYR A 84 -8.02 11.56 -3.49
C TYR A 84 -9.32 10.76 -3.57
N PRO A 85 -9.64 10.13 -4.72
CA PRO A 85 -10.94 9.49 -4.94
C PRO A 85 -11.02 8.06 -4.38
N ILE A 86 -9.88 7.41 -4.16
CA ILE A 86 -9.78 6.02 -3.70
C ILE A 86 -8.76 6.02 -2.57
N GLY A 87 -9.14 5.45 -1.42
CA GLY A 87 -8.24 5.32 -0.28
C GLY A 87 -7.04 4.42 -0.51
N PHE A 88 -6.35 4.05 0.56
CA PHE A 88 -5.25 3.10 0.46
C PHE A 88 -5.75 1.70 0.10
N ILE A 89 -4.92 1.01 -0.67
CA ILE A 89 -5.06 -0.40 -1.00
C ILE A 89 -3.81 -1.09 -0.45
N LEU A 90 -4.00 -2.18 0.27
CA LEU A 90 -2.89 -3.05 0.65
C LEU A 90 -2.76 -4.17 -0.38
N ALA A 91 -1.56 -4.38 -0.90
CA ALA A 91 -1.26 -5.45 -1.81
C ALA A 91 -0.27 -6.44 -1.19
N TYR A 92 -0.43 -7.75 -1.42
CA TYR A 92 0.56 -8.74 -1.01
C TYR A 92 1.35 -9.27 -2.20
N GLU A 93 2.66 -9.40 -2.01
CA GLU A 93 3.53 -10.18 -2.88
C GLU A 93 3.73 -11.57 -2.30
N ARG A 94 3.03 -12.55 -2.87
CA ARG A 94 3.13 -13.97 -2.54
C ARG A 94 3.83 -14.69 -3.68
N PHE A 95 4.63 -15.69 -3.35
CA PHE A 95 5.32 -16.52 -4.32
C PHE A 95 5.01 -17.99 -4.09
N VAL A 96 4.82 -18.73 -5.18
CA VAL A 96 4.67 -20.19 -5.19
C VAL A 96 5.81 -20.80 -5.99
N VAL A 97 6.24 -22.00 -5.61
CA VAL A 97 7.26 -22.73 -6.36
C VAL A 97 6.57 -23.57 -7.44
N ASP A 98 6.97 -23.41 -8.69
CA ASP A 98 6.45 -24.21 -9.81
C ASP A 98 7.05 -25.63 -9.84
N SER A 99 6.57 -26.46 -10.77
CA SER A 99 7.09 -27.82 -10.96
C SER A 99 8.56 -27.89 -11.36
N GLY A 100 9.14 -26.78 -11.82
CA GLY A 100 10.55 -26.63 -12.17
C GLY A 100 11.42 -26.08 -11.04
N GLY A 101 10.84 -25.79 -9.86
CA GLY A 101 11.57 -25.21 -8.74
C GLY A 101 11.72 -23.69 -8.79
N ASN A 102 11.06 -23.00 -9.73
CA ASN A 102 11.12 -21.54 -9.83
C ASN A 102 10.05 -20.89 -8.95
N GLU A 103 10.41 -19.80 -8.26
CA GLU A 103 9.43 -18.97 -7.58
C GLU A 103 8.68 -18.08 -8.58
N ILE A 104 7.36 -18.21 -8.60
CA ILE A 104 6.46 -17.43 -9.43
C ILE A 104 5.55 -16.61 -8.52
N MET A 105 5.42 -15.31 -8.82
CA MET A 105 4.47 -14.46 -8.11
C MET A 105 3.05 -14.98 -8.33
N MET A 106 2.31 -15.15 -7.24
CA MET A 106 0.91 -15.54 -7.29
C MET A 106 0.09 -14.35 -7.82
N MET A 107 -0.63 -14.58 -8.92
CA MET A 107 -1.30 -13.54 -9.70
C MET A 107 -2.83 -13.73 -9.71
N GLU A 108 -3.53 -13.78 -8.56
CA GLU A 108 -5.00 -13.96 -8.47
C GLU A 108 -5.45 -13.84 -6.98
N GLN A 109 -6.61 -13.33 -6.51
CA GLN A 109 -7.88 -12.80 -7.04
C GLN A 109 -8.38 -11.62 -6.14
N ARG A 110 -9.43 -10.89 -6.54
CA ARG A 110 -10.13 -9.93 -5.65
C ARG A 110 -11.06 -10.66 -4.68
N GLY A 111 -11.14 -10.20 -3.42
CA GLY A 111 -12.15 -10.68 -2.47
C GLY A 111 -11.86 -12.03 -1.80
N ILE A 112 -10.63 -12.51 -1.85
CA ILE A 112 -10.20 -13.71 -1.12
C ILE A 112 -9.90 -13.34 0.33
N ASP A 113 -10.13 -14.29 1.25
CA ASP A 113 -9.67 -14.19 2.63
C ASP A 113 -8.12 -14.18 2.69
N PRO A 114 -7.48 -13.13 3.24
CA PRO A 114 -6.02 -13.03 3.35
C PRO A 114 -5.37 -14.15 4.18
N TYR A 115 -6.15 -14.90 4.94
CA TYR A 115 -5.71 -16.00 5.79
C TYR A 115 -6.16 -17.37 5.29
N ARG A 116 -6.62 -17.46 4.04
CA ARG A 116 -7.04 -18.72 3.44
C ARG A 116 -5.95 -19.79 3.61
N VAL A 117 -6.34 -20.93 4.17
CA VAL A 117 -5.46 -22.08 4.38
C VAL A 117 -4.82 -22.51 3.05
N GLY A 118 -3.50 -22.72 3.08
CA GLY A 118 -2.70 -23.13 1.92
C GLY A 118 -2.13 -21.98 1.09
N PHE A 119 -2.41 -20.72 1.44
CA PHE A 119 -1.75 -19.58 0.80
C PHE A 119 -0.33 -19.40 1.39
N PRO A 120 0.72 -19.25 0.55
CA PRO A 120 2.07 -19.00 1.02
C PRO A 120 2.13 -17.63 1.70
N GLU A 121 2.92 -17.47 2.77
CA GLU A 121 3.07 -16.18 3.45
C GLU A 121 3.56 -15.08 2.48
N PRO A 122 3.09 -13.83 2.63
CA PRO A 122 3.60 -12.71 1.85
C PRO A 122 5.08 -12.51 2.14
N LYS A 123 5.88 -12.33 1.10
CA LYS A 123 7.27 -11.85 1.23
C LYS A 123 7.32 -10.36 1.54
N SER A 124 6.35 -9.61 1.00
CA SER A 124 6.20 -8.17 1.24
C SER A 124 4.74 -7.78 1.19
N SER A 125 4.44 -6.62 1.77
CA SER A 125 3.15 -5.95 1.69
C SER A 125 3.34 -4.54 1.17
N ILE A 126 2.52 -4.09 0.23
CA ILE A 126 2.63 -2.77 -0.39
C ILE A 126 1.36 -1.98 -0.10
N LEU A 127 1.48 -0.95 0.73
CA LEU A 127 0.41 0.02 0.94
C LEU A 127 0.52 1.09 -0.15
N ARG A 128 -0.55 1.25 -0.94
CA ARG A 128 -0.51 2.11 -2.12
C ARG A 128 -1.78 2.89 -2.34
N SER A 129 -1.65 4.06 -2.94
CA SER A 129 -2.80 4.82 -3.44
C SER A 129 -2.40 5.79 -4.53
N VAL A 130 -3.41 6.37 -5.18
CA VAL A 130 -3.25 7.49 -6.11
C VAL A 130 -3.82 8.75 -5.46
N ILE A 131 -2.95 9.71 -5.22
CA ILE A 131 -3.24 10.99 -4.55
C ILE A 131 -2.70 12.10 -5.45
N ASP A 132 -3.53 13.07 -5.82
CA ASP A 132 -3.13 14.24 -6.62
C ASP A 132 -2.43 13.89 -7.96
N ASN A 133 -2.83 12.77 -8.58
CA ASN A 133 -2.23 12.19 -9.79
C ASN A 133 -0.81 11.61 -9.60
N ASP A 134 -0.41 11.38 -8.35
CA ASP A 134 0.80 10.66 -7.99
C ASP A 134 0.43 9.30 -7.36
N LEU A 135 1.13 8.26 -7.81
CA LEU A 135 1.10 6.95 -7.17
C LEU A 135 2.12 6.96 -6.03
N ILE A 136 1.65 6.67 -4.81
CA ILE A 136 2.47 6.35 -3.65
C ILE A 136 2.46 4.84 -3.43
N GLU A 137 3.63 4.25 -3.17
CA GLU A 137 3.81 2.87 -2.74
C GLU A 137 4.79 2.84 -1.56
N ILE A 138 4.34 2.29 -0.43
CA ILE A 138 5.16 2.01 0.74
C ILE A 138 5.24 0.49 0.89
N THR A 139 6.44 -0.05 0.77
CA THR A 139 6.69 -1.48 0.91
C THR A 139 7.07 -1.79 2.34
N PHE A 140 6.46 -2.83 2.90
CA PHE A 140 6.74 -3.39 4.22
C PHE A 140 7.30 -4.79 4.06
N ASP A 141 8.25 -5.16 4.94
CA ASP A 141 8.77 -6.52 5.02
C ASP A 141 7.70 -7.48 5.55
N GLY A 142 7.52 -8.60 4.85
CA GLY A 142 6.53 -9.61 5.20
C GLY A 142 5.07 -9.14 5.12
N ARG A 143 4.24 -9.68 6.03
CA ARG A 143 2.79 -9.44 6.07
C ARG A 143 2.43 -8.26 6.98
N VAL A 144 1.64 -7.34 6.44
CA VAL A 144 0.84 -6.40 7.22
C VAL A 144 -0.51 -7.04 7.51
N ASN A 145 -0.87 -7.27 8.78
CA ASN A 145 -2.10 -8.01 9.10
C ASN A 145 -3.37 -7.19 8.81
N LEU A 146 -4.38 -7.88 8.29
CA LEU A 146 -5.70 -7.34 8.00
C LEU A 146 -6.75 -7.91 8.96
N LYS A 147 -7.76 -7.11 9.28
CA LYS A 147 -8.98 -7.56 9.95
C LYS A 147 -10.18 -7.18 9.10
N TYR A 148 -11.16 -8.08 9.01
CA TYR A 148 -12.40 -7.80 8.29
C TYR A 148 -13.11 -6.62 8.96
N HIS A 149 -13.53 -5.64 8.15
CA HIS A 149 -14.24 -4.46 8.64
C HIS A 149 -15.70 -4.46 8.20
N SER A 150 -15.96 -4.43 6.89
CA SER A 150 -17.31 -4.35 6.35
C SER A 150 -17.38 -4.82 4.89
N LYS A 151 -18.59 -5.02 4.38
CA LYS A 151 -18.86 -5.27 2.95
C LYS A 151 -19.54 -4.04 2.35
N TYR A 152 -19.03 -3.53 1.23
CA TYR A 152 -19.73 -2.47 0.49
C TYR A 152 -20.83 -3.09 -0.39
N MET A 153 -22.00 -2.45 -0.44
CA MET A 153 -23.16 -2.99 -1.17
C MET A 153 -22.97 -3.03 -2.70
N GLU A 154 -22.15 -2.14 -3.27
CA GLU A 154 -21.76 -2.15 -4.69
C GLU A 154 -20.44 -1.40 -4.91
N PRO A 155 -19.34 -2.00 -5.41
CA PRO A 155 -19.15 -3.37 -5.88
C PRO A 155 -18.84 -4.33 -4.72
N ASP A 156 -19.11 -5.64 -4.90
CA ASP A 156 -18.85 -6.77 -3.98
C ASP A 156 -17.40 -6.81 -3.43
N THR A 157 -17.06 -5.86 -2.58
CA THR A 157 -15.70 -5.62 -2.11
C THR A 157 -15.74 -5.62 -0.60
N ASN A 158 -15.01 -6.56 -0.02
CA ASN A 158 -14.76 -6.58 1.40
C ASN A 158 -13.74 -5.49 1.71
N TYR A 159 -14.10 -4.59 2.62
CA TYR A 159 -13.18 -3.67 3.22
C TYR A 159 -12.49 -4.33 4.40
N TRP A 160 -11.19 -4.11 4.46
CA TRP A 160 -10.31 -4.59 5.51
C TRP A 160 -9.71 -3.37 6.22
N ILE A 161 -9.33 -3.55 7.47
CA ILE A 161 -8.54 -2.55 8.22
C ILE A 161 -7.22 -3.17 8.63
N ILE A 162 -6.22 -2.33 8.86
CA ILE A 162 -4.92 -2.77 9.35
C ILE A 162 -5.06 -3.13 10.82
N SER A 163 -4.63 -4.32 11.19
CA SER A 163 -4.59 -4.75 12.59
C SER A 163 -3.22 -4.44 13.19
N GLY A 164 -3.18 -3.85 14.38
CA GLY A 164 -1.94 -3.64 15.12
C GLY A 164 -1.32 -4.97 15.58
N PHE A 165 -0.01 -4.99 15.85
CA PHE A 165 0.64 -6.17 16.42
C PHE A 165 0.11 -6.39 17.85
N GLY A 166 -0.59 -7.49 18.09
CA GLY A 166 -1.11 -7.88 19.41
C GLY A 166 -2.61 -7.67 19.62
N GLU A 167 -3.36 -7.21 18.62
CA GLU A 167 -4.81 -7.32 18.64
C GLU A 167 -5.24 -8.76 18.29
N ASP A 168 -6.03 -9.36 19.17
CA ASP A 168 -6.33 -10.78 19.22
C ASP A 168 -6.81 -11.38 17.89
N LYS A 169 -6.20 -12.51 17.50
CA LYS A 169 -6.62 -13.35 16.36
C LYS A 169 -7.82 -14.22 16.71
N SER A 170 -8.85 -13.65 17.33
CA SER A 170 -10.08 -14.38 17.64
C SER A 170 -11.18 -14.02 16.64
N LEU A 171 -11.30 -14.84 15.59
CA LEU A 171 -12.58 -15.15 14.94
C LEU A 171 -12.70 -16.67 14.84
#